data_AF-A0AAE3YGI8-F1
#
_entry.id   AF-A0AAE3YGI8-F1
#
_cell.length_a   1.000
_cell.length_b   1.000
_cell.length_c   1.000
_cell.angle_alpha   90.00
_cell.angle_beta   90.00
_cell.angle_gamma   90.00
#
_symmetry.space_group_name_H-M   'P 1'
#
loop_
_entity.id
_entity.type
_entity.pdbx_description
1 polymer ?
#
loop_
_entity_poly.entity_id
_entity_poly.type
_entity_poly.pdbx_seq_one_letter_code
_entity_poly.pdbx_strand_id
1 'polypeptide(L)'
;MPALELTPEFFTPVVPAWASPEEQEWASWRGQRLSGLHAPHGWLTVASYEWLPEAPGRLESVPGLWSAADGVARVEAAPGLMGPSGEPFEGGTIRLDEGSSDIVASFDAAECPFDSVFRGGGRSRVDSGLVQVELGVRGGRYMVRTRRHNPELAHVPTFPFDPAWVVSAVFEPLPVPYTEHVETARADTVVPTRIVGTVRFHVPGLASEVVAAVEESGSGAGESSFSLTFRDATSGTTTPAWRFVTVRVFAEPSEDGWAPGEYNAVIDFNRALDYPMAFTPFAVCPAPVAGNTIPAPVTAGEKALPRV
;
A
#
# COMPACT_ATOMS: atom_id res chain seq x y z
N MET A 1 30.36 7.76 16.72
CA MET A 1 30.22 8.38 15.39
C MET A 1 28.81 8.92 15.30
N PRO A 2 28.57 10.20 14.96
CA PRO A 2 27.22 10.73 14.91
C PRO A 2 26.50 10.11 13.71
N ALA A 3 25.24 9.72 13.91
CA ALA A 3 24.35 9.26 12.85
C ALA A 3 24.24 10.37 11.80
N LEU A 4 24.52 10.06 10.53
CA LEU A 4 24.06 10.89 9.43
C LEU A 4 22.53 10.82 9.45
N GLU A 5 21.88 11.86 9.96
CA GLU A 5 20.49 12.13 9.63
C GLU A 5 20.44 12.45 8.13
N LEU A 6 20.15 11.44 7.32
CA LEU A 6 19.74 11.62 5.95
C LEU A 6 18.36 12.29 6.01
N THR A 7 18.32 13.60 5.88
CA THR A 7 17.08 14.30 5.54
C THR A 7 16.51 13.65 4.28
N PRO A 8 15.23 13.25 4.24
CA PRO A 8 14.64 12.73 3.02
C PRO A 8 14.76 13.83 1.96
N GLU A 9 15.60 13.63 0.95
CA GLU A 9 15.59 14.47 -0.23
C GLU A 9 14.23 14.29 -0.89
N PHE A 10 13.34 15.27 -0.69
CA PHE A 10 12.06 15.27 -1.38
C PHE A 10 12.34 15.36 -2.88
N PHE A 11 12.04 14.29 -3.60
CA PHE A 11 12.09 14.30 -5.06
C PHE A 11 11.11 15.34 -5.58
N THR A 12 11.56 16.54 -5.89
CA THR A 12 10.66 17.59 -6.37
C THR A 12 10.65 17.51 -7.89
N PRO A 13 9.57 17.05 -8.53
CA PRO A 13 9.50 17.08 -9.99
C PRO A 13 9.61 18.53 -10.48
N VAL A 14 10.32 18.74 -11.58
CA VAL A 14 10.47 20.08 -12.16
C VAL A 14 9.12 20.53 -12.72
N VAL A 15 8.52 21.52 -12.07
CA VAL A 15 7.29 22.17 -12.53
C VAL A 15 7.65 23.48 -13.22
N PRO A 16 7.09 23.80 -14.40
CA PRO A 16 7.31 25.10 -15.01
C PRO A 16 6.82 26.23 -14.09
N ALA A 17 7.54 27.35 -14.04
CA ALA A 17 7.17 28.50 -13.21
C ALA A 17 5.81 29.15 -13.57
N TRP A 18 5.23 28.79 -14.71
CA TRP A 18 3.91 29.24 -15.17
C TRP A 18 2.76 28.29 -14.77
N ALA A 19 3.04 27.16 -14.12
CA ALA A 19 2.02 26.23 -13.64
C ALA A 19 1.11 26.86 -12.59
N SER A 20 -0.16 26.44 -12.55
CA SER A 20 -1.11 26.92 -11.55
C SER A 20 -0.69 26.51 -10.13
N PRO A 21 -1.17 27.20 -9.08
CA PRO A 21 -0.92 26.78 -7.69
C PRO A 21 -1.32 25.32 -7.43
N GLU A 22 -2.45 24.87 -7.97
CA GLU A 22 -2.94 23.49 -7.83
C GLU A 22 -1.99 22.46 -8.49
N GLU A 23 -1.44 22.78 -9.66
CA GLU A 23 -0.48 21.93 -10.35
C GLU A 23 0.86 21.85 -9.58
N GLN A 24 1.28 22.96 -8.95
CA GLN A 24 2.47 22.97 -8.08
C GLN A 24 2.25 22.13 -6.81
N GLU A 25 1.08 22.22 -6.18
CA GLU A 25 0.70 21.39 -5.04
C GLU A 25 0.65 19.90 -5.42
N TRP A 26 0.05 19.58 -6.57
CA TRP A 26 0.03 18.22 -7.11
C TRP A 26 1.44 17.68 -7.35
N ALA A 27 2.33 18.49 -7.92
CA ALA A 27 3.71 18.11 -8.15
C ALA A 27 4.50 17.88 -6.86
N SER A 28 4.34 18.74 -5.85
CA SER A 28 4.92 18.54 -4.52
C SER A 28 4.40 17.24 -3.88
N TRP A 29 3.09 16.99 -3.97
CA TRP A 29 2.48 15.75 -3.49
C TRP A 29 3.04 14.51 -4.17
N ARG A 30 3.27 14.53 -5.50
CA ARG A 30 3.93 13.44 -6.23
C ARG A 30 5.36 13.20 -5.72
N GLY A 31 6.06 14.27 -5.39
CA GLY A 31 7.39 14.18 -4.81
C GLY A 31 7.42 13.49 -3.45
N GLN A 32 6.46 13.82 -2.59
CA GLN A 32 6.27 13.14 -1.30
C GLN A 32 5.90 11.67 -1.49
N ARG A 33 5.01 11.37 -2.45
CA ARG A 33 4.64 10.01 -2.82
C ARG A 33 5.85 9.18 -3.23
N LEU A 34 6.70 9.70 -4.11
CA LEU A 34 7.93 9.01 -4.52
C LEU A 34 8.89 8.83 -3.35
N SER A 35 9.06 9.86 -2.52
CA SER A 35 9.91 9.80 -1.32
C SER A 35 9.42 8.72 -0.33
N GLY A 36 8.10 8.58 -0.15
CA GLY A 36 7.50 7.53 0.68
C GLY A 36 7.70 6.12 0.13
N LEU A 37 7.74 5.95 -1.20
CA LEU A 37 8.09 4.68 -1.83
C LEU A 37 9.55 4.28 -1.56
N HIS A 38 10.46 5.26 -1.53
CA HIS A 38 11.90 5.10 -1.27
C HIS A 38 12.28 5.10 0.22
N ALA A 39 11.34 5.37 1.13
CA ALA A 39 11.61 5.41 2.56
C ALA A 39 12.24 4.07 3.02
N PRO A 40 12.96 4.04 4.16
CA PRO A 40 13.63 2.82 4.66
C PRO A 40 12.71 1.58 4.76
N HIS A 41 11.42 1.81 5.03
CA HIS A 41 10.38 0.76 5.06
C HIS A 41 9.33 0.94 3.95
N GLY A 42 9.66 1.70 2.91
CA GLY A 42 8.83 1.97 1.75
C GLY A 42 8.60 0.71 0.90
N TRP A 43 7.66 0.79 -0.03
CA TRP A 43 7.25 -0.37 -0.82
C TRP A 43 8.32 -0.87 -1.81
N LEU A 44 9.30 -0.03 -2.16
CA LEU A 44 10.42 -0.44 -3.01
C LEU A 44 11.44 -1.34 -2.30
N THR A 45 11.37 -1.45 -0.97
CA THR A 45 12.29 -2.31 -0.21
C THR A 45 11.81 -3.75 -0.09
N VAL A 46 10.57 -4.04 -0.47
CA VAL A 46 9.99 -5.38 -0.31
C VAL A 46 10.65 -6.37 -1.26
N ALA A 47 11.25 -7.42 -0.69
CA ALA A 47 12.10 -8.35 -1.41
C ALA A 47 11.59 -9.79 -1.44
N SER A 48 10.70 -10.18 -0.52
CA SER A 48 10.09 -11.52 -0.52
C SER A 48 8.75 -11.54 0.22
N TYR A 49 8.05 -12.66 0.16
CA TYR A 49 6.84 -12.91 0.93
C TYR A 49 6.65 -14.42 1.12
N GLU A 50 6.44 -14.86 2.35
CA GLU A 50 6.16 -16.26 2.68
C GLU A 50 5.11 -16.37 3.79
N TRP A 51 4.21 -17.35 3.67
CA TRP A 51 3.30 -17.71 4.74
C TRP A 51 4.03 -18.51 5.81
N LEU A 52 3.71 -18.29 7.09
CA LEU A 52 4.24 -19.13 8.16
C LEU A 52 3.56 -20.51 8.12
N PRO A 53 4.32 -21.61 8.29
CA PRO A 53 3.76 -22.95 8.47
C PRO A 53 3.13 -23.10 9.86
N GLU A 54 2.28 -24.12 10.05
CA GLU A 54 1.66 -24.38 11.37
C GLU A 54 2.67 -24.93 12.40
N ALA A 55 3.60 -25.77 11.96
CA ALA A 55 4.67 -26.33 12.79
C ALA A 55 5.99 -25.59 12.54
N PRO A 56 6.91 -25.50 13.53
CA PRO A 56 8.23 -24.88 13.35
C PRO A 56 8.94 -25.38 12.10
N GLY A 57 9.17 -24.47 11.16
CA GLY A 57 9.73 -24.79 9.85
C GLY A 57 10.68 -23.71 9.37
N ARG A 58 11.57 -24.10 8.46
CA ARG A 58 12.47 -23.15 7.78
C ARG A 58 11.67 -22.40 6.71
N LEU A 59 11.94 -21.10 6.61
CA LEU A 59 11.52 -20.28 5.47
C LEU A 59 12.70 -20.10 4.52
N GLU A 60 12.42 -19.74 3.27
CA GLU A 60 13.46 -19.51 2.28
C GLU A 60 14.17 -18.17 2.53
N SER A 61 13.41 -17.15 2.92
CA SER A 61 13.85 -15.76 2.97
C SER A 61 14.45 -15.32 4.31
N VAL A 62 14.23 -16.04 5.40
CA VAL A 62 14.61 -15.61 6.75
C VAL A 62 15.24 -16.75 7.57
N PRO A 63 16.36 -16.49 8.30
CA PRO A 63 16.97 -17.46 9.20
C PRO A 63 16.04 -17.92 10.33
N GLY A 64 16.31 -19.11 10.87
CA GLY A 64 15.58 -19.67 12.01
C GLY A 64 14.38 -20.52 11.65
N LEU A 65 13.64 -20.93 12.69
CA LEU A 65 12.39 -21.68 12.56
C LEU A 65 11.23 -20.77 12.90
N TRP A 66 10.25 -20.73 11.99
CA TRP A 66 9.08 -19.87 12.06
C TRP A 66 7.84 -20.74 12.01
N SER A 67 6.80 -20.33 12.73
CA SER A 67 5.50 -20.99 12.69
C SER A 67 4.39 -20.07 13.16
N ALA A 68 3.16 -20.37 12.79
CA ALA A 68 1.98 -19.71 13.35
C ALA A 68 0.87 -20.71 13.59
N ALA A 69 0.38 -20.76 14.83
CA ALA A 69 -0.74 -21.58 15.25
C ALA A 69 -1.53 -20.84 16.33
N ASP A 70 -2.83 -21.11 16.42
CA ASP A 70 -3.71 -20.56 17.45
C ASP A 70 -3.67 -19.01 17.54
N GLY A 71 -3.54 -18.35 16.39
CA GLY A 71 -3.50 -16.88 16.29
C GLY A 71 -2.19 -16.23 16.77
N VAL A 72 -1.11 -17.01 16.92
CA VAL A 72 0.18 -16.52 17.43
C VAL A 72 1.31 -16.97 16.50
N ALA A 73 2.18 -16.04 16.12
CA ALA A 73 3.45 -16.38 15.48
C ALA A 73 4.50 -16.77 16.52
N ARG A 74 5.31 -17.78 16.21
CA ARG A 74 6.44 -18.22 17.01
C ARG A 74 7.70 -18.22 16.15
N VAL A 75 8.77 -17.72 16.73
CA VAL A 75 10.08 -17.61 16.10
C VAL A 75 11.11 -18.18 17.07
N GLU A 76 11.94 -19.09 16.60
CA GLU A 76 13.07 -19.60 17.38
C GLU A 76 14.30 -18.73 17.19
N ALA A 77 15.11 -18.60 18.24
CA ALA A 77 16.41 -17.94 18.16
C ALA A 77 17.28 -18.60 17.09
N ALA A 78 17.99 -17.79 16.30
CA ALA A 78 18.90 -18.28 15.27
C ALA A 78 20.16 -17.40 15.22
N PRO A 79 21.35 -17.97 14.95
CA PRO A 79 22.54 -17.18 14.70
C PRO A 79 22.31 -16.14 13.59
N GLY A 80 22.80 -14.92 13.81
CA GLY A 80 22.69 -13.82 12.84
C GLY A 80 21.33 -13.09 12.82
N LEU A 81 20.30 -13.65 13.47
CA LEU A 81 19.02 -12.97 13.65
C LEU A 81 19.11 -12.00 14.82
N MET A 82 18.79 -10.74 14.56
CA MET A 82 18.87 -9.63 15.50
C MET A 82 17.48 -9.05 15.73
N GLY A 83 17.16 -8.65 16.95
CA GLY A 83 15.95 -7.92 17.26
C GLY A 83 15.98 -6.47 16.73
N PRO A 84 14.86 -5.76 16.84
CA PRO A 84 14.70 -4.43 16.23
C PRO A 84 15.70 -3.38 16.73
N SER A 85 16.28 -3.56 17.92
CA SER A 85 17.27 -2.64 18.51
C SER A 85 18.73 -3.08 18.27
N GLY A 86 18.94 -4.14 17.48
CA GLY A 86 20.27 -4.68 17.16
C GLY A 86 20.85 -5.63 18.21
N GLU A 87 20.03 -6.11 19.14
CA GLU A 87 20.33 -7.19 20.08
C GLU A 87 20.19 -8.57 19.43
N PRO A 88 20.90 -9.62 19.89
CA PRO A 88 20.63 -10.98 19.43
C PRO A 88 19.17 -11.36 19.67
N PHE A 89 18.50 -11.90 18.65
CA PHE A 89 17.10 -12.27 18.78
C PHE A 89 16.94 -13.54 19.61
N GLU A 90 16.25 -13.47 20.74
CA GLU A 90 16.08 -14.59 21.68
C GLU A 90 14.96 -15.57 21.29
N GLY A 91 14.25 -15.30 20.19
CA GLY A 91 13.02 -16.01 19.87
C GLY A 91 11.83 -15.50 20.69
N GLY A 92 10.64 -16.01 20.39
CA GLY A 92 9.46 -15.65 21.17
C GLY A 92 8.15 -15.86 20.43
N THR A 93 7.09 -15.34 21.06
CA THR A 93 5.72 -15.37 20.54
C THR A 93 5.22 -13.97 20.27
N ILE A 94 4.68 -13.73 19.08
CA ILE A 94 4.23 -12.40 18.64
C ILE A 94 2.75 -12.49 18.26
N ARG A 95 1.96 -11.51 18.74
CA ARG A 95 0.55 -11.35 18.39
C ARG A 95 0.35 -10.07 17.61
N LEU A 96 -0.36 -10.17 16.50
CA LEU A 96 -0.70 -9.07 15.62
C LEU A 96 -2.18 -9.19 15.25
N ASP A 97 -2.84 -8.04 15.10
CA ASP A 97 -4.22 -7.97 14.62
C ASP A 97 -4.28 -8.11 13.09
N GLU A 98 -5.45 -8.50 12.56
CA GLU A 98 -5.69 -8.58 11.12
C GLU A 98 -5.34 -7.24 10.43
N GLY A 99 -4.62 -7.30 9.31
CA GLY A 99 -4.20 -6.12 8.56
C GLY A 99 -2.95 -5.41 9.13
N SER A 100 -2.51 -5.75 10.34
CA SER A 100 -1.31 -5.17 10.95
C SER A 100 -0.02 -5.85 10.50
N SER A 101 1.10 -5.17 10.70
CA SER A 101 2.45 -5.68 10.43
C SER A 101 3.48 -4.88 11.22
N ASP A 102 4.57 -5.53 11.62
CA ASP A 102 5.66 -4.90 12.37
C ASP A 102 7.03 -5.47 11.95
N ILE A 103 8.07 -4.67 12.12
CA ILE A 103 9.46 -5.12 11.93
C ILE A 103 9.91 -5.81 13.22
N VAL A 104 10.00 -7.14 13.16
CA VAL A 104 10.24 -7.97 14.35
C VAL A 104 11.71 -8.38 14.51
N ALA A 105 12.45 -8.41 13.41
CA ALA A 105 13.86 -8.81 13.41
C ALA A 105 14.61 -8.24 12.20
N SER A 106 15.92 -8.44 12.18
CA SER A 106 16.79 -8.18 11.05
C SER A 106 17.96 -9.16 11.02
N PHE A 107 18.62 -9.30 9.87
CA PHE A 107 19.80 -10.15 9.71
C PHE A 107 20.69 -9.60 8.58
N ASP A 108 21.96 -10.02 8.54
CA ASP A 108 22.82 -9.70 7.39
C ASP A 108 22.41 -10.54 6.18
N ALA A 109 22.33 -9.95 4.99
CA ALA A 109 21.97 -10.67 3.77
C ALA A 109 22.82 -11.92 3.50
N ALA A 110 24.08 -11.96 3.97
CA ALA A 110 24.94 -13.14 3.89
C ALA A 110 24.42 -14.35 4.70
N GLU A 111 23.58 -14.12 5.70
CA GLU A 111 22.93 -15.14 6.53
C GLU A 111 21.62 -15.66 5.90
N CYS A 112 21.21 -15.16 4.73
CA CYS A 112 19.98 -15.60 4.09
C CYS A 112 20.03 -17.11 3.77
N PRO A 113 18.99 -17.90 4.16
CA PRO A 113 19.02 -19.34 3.97
C PRO A 113 19.11 -19.78 2.51
N PHE A 114 18.55 -19.00 1.57
CA PHE A 114 18.60 -19.29 0.14
C PHE A 114 18.91 -18.05 -0.70
N ASP A 115 20.03 -18.10 -1.41
CA ASP A 115 20.55 -17.05 -2.30
C ASP A 115 19.58 -16.70 -3.45
N SER A 116 18.66 -17.61 -3.81
CA SER A 116 17.65 -17.38 -4.86
C SER A 116 16.61 -16.32 -4.49
N VAL A 117 16.35 -16.07 -3.20
CA VAL A 117 15.30 -15.15 -2.76
C VAL A 117 15.59 -13.71 -3.17
N PHE A 118 16.87 -13.32 -3.24
CA PHE A 118 17.29 -11.95 -3.57
C PHE A 118 17.86 -11.80 -4.99
N ARG A 119 17.87 -12.87 -5.80
CA ARG A 119 18.38 -12.85 -7.18
C ARG A 119 17.30 -12.42 -8.19
N GLY A 120 16.78 -11.21 -7.99
CA GLY A 120 15.83 -10.54 -8.90
C GLY A 120 16.44 -9.41 -9.75
N GLY A 121 17.74 -9.15 -9.62
CA GLY A 121 18.48 -8.14 -10.39
C GLY A 121 19.89 -8.65 -10.69
N GLY A 122 20.40 -8.38 -11.89
CA GLY A 122 21.56 -9.07 -12.47
C GLY A 122 22.81 -9.21 -11.56
N ARG A 123 23.41 -10.41 -11.65
CA ARG A 123 24.80 -10.79 -11.30
C ARG A 123 25.36 -10.33 -9.93
N SER A 124 25.34 -11.30 -9.01
CA SER A 124 26.52 -11.81 -8.29
C SER A 124 27.40 -10.80 -7.54
N ARG A 125 27.10 -10.62 -6.26
CA ARG A 125 28.09 -10.69 -5.16
C ARG A 125 27.32 -10.94 -3.87
N VAL A 126 27.97 -11.57 -2.90
CA VAL A 126 27.52 -11.58 -1.50
C VAL A 126 27.39 -10.11 -1.11
N ASP A 127 26.18 -9.60 -1.19
CA ASP A 127 25.90 -8.17 -1.16
C ASP A 127 25.57 -7.83 0.29
N SER A 128 26.62 -7.49 1.05
CA SER A 128 26.55 -7.07 2.45
C SER A 128 25.45 -6.03 2.62
N GLY A 129 24.51 -6.27 3.52
CA GLY A 129 23.39 -5.36 3.72
C GLY A 129 22.41 -5.91 4.73
N LEU A 130 21.81 -5.00 5.51
CA LEU A 130 20.80 -5.36 6.49
C LEU A 130 19.49 -5.73 5.78
N VAL A 131 18.96 -6.91 6.10
CA VAL A 131 17.62 -7.34 5.73
C VAL A 131 16.73 -7.22 6.95
N GLN A 132 15.62 -6.51 6.82
CA GLN A 132 14.60 -6.43 7.86
C GLN A 132 13.53 -7.49 7.64
N VAL A 133 13.01 -8.03 8.73
CA VAL A 133 11.96 -9.04 8.75
C VAL A 133 10.70 -8.38 9.26
N GLU A 134 9.74 -8.21 8.36
CA GLU A 134 8.39 -7.79 8.70
C GLU A 134 7.53 -9.03 8.93
N LEU A 135 6.87 -9.08 10.08
CA LEU A 135 5.81 -10.05 10.36
C LEU A 135 4.47 -9.33 10.20
N GLY A 136 3.50 -9.96 9.53
CA GLY A 136 2.17 -9.38 9.38
C GLY A 136 1.07 -10.43 9.35
N VAL A 137 -0.18 -9.98 9.48
CA VAL A 137 -1.38 -10.84 9.39
C VAL A 137 -2.24 -10.38 8.22
N ARG A 138 -2.52 -11.29 7.29
CA ARG A 138 -3.39 -11.05 6.13
C ARG A 138 -4.31 -12.24 5.93
N GLY A 139 -5.62 -12.00 5.84
CA GLY A 139 -6.61 -13.05 5.66
C GLY A 139 -6.60 -14.08 6.79
N GLY A 140 -6.34 -13.64 8.03
CA GLY A 140 -6.27 -14.47 9.23
C GLY A 140 -4.99 -15.32 9.35
N ARG A 141 -4.01 -15.15 8.46
CA ARG A 141 -2.77 -15.93 8.43
C ARG A 141 -1.56 -15.03 8.66
N TYR A 142 -0.57 -15.55 9.38
CA TYR A 142 0.70 -14.85 9.55
C TYR A 142 1.59 -15.06 8.31
N MET A 143 2.22 -13.97 7.89
CA MET A 143 3.22 -13.94 6.85
C MET A 143 4.49 -13.27 7.34
N VAL A 144 5.61 -13.65 6.72
CA VAL A 144 6.88 -12.95 6.78
C VAL A 144 7.12 -12.29 5.44
N ARG A 145 7.59 -11.05 5.49
CA ARG A 145 8.06 -10.29 4.35
C ARG A 145 9.46 -9.79 4.65
N THR A 146 10.42 -10.06 3.78
CA THR A 146 11.73 -9.42 3.93
C THR A 146 11.79 -8.09 3.21
N ARG A 147 12.54 -7.17 3.81
CA ARG A 147 12.80 -5.85 3.27
C ARG A 147 14.30 -5.62 3.17
N ARG A 148 14.73 -5.20 1.99
CA ARG A 148 16.11 -4.87 1.69
C ARG A 148 16.12 -3.62 0.84
N HIS A 149 17.04 -2.69 1.12
CA HIS A 149 17.18 -1.51 0.29
C HIS A 149 17.48 -1.93 -1.16
N ASN A 150 16.66 -1.44 -2.08
CA ASN A 150 16.80 -1.66 -3.51
C ASN A 150 16.40 -0.37 -4.24
N PRO A 151 17.34 0.41 -4.79
CA PRO A 151 17.00 1.53 -5.66
C PRO A 151 16.97 1.01 -7.12
N GLU A 152 16.13 1.48 -8.05
CA GLU A 152 15.98 2.85 -8.50
C GLU A 152 14.64 3.03 -9.24
N LEU A 153 13.64 3.64 -8.60
CA LEU A 153 12.51 4.21 -9.33
C LEU A 153 12.71 5.72 -9.43
N ALA A 154 13.07 6.20 -10.62
CA ALA A 154 13.32 7.63 -10.84
C ALA A 154 12.04 8.47 -10.73
N HIS A 155 10.90 7.93 -11.18
CA HIS A 155 9.58 8.54 -11.06
C HIS A 155 8.48 7.49 -11.22
N VAL A 156 7.31 7.76 -10.64
CA VAL A 156 6.07 7.04 -10.98
C VAL A 156 5.45 7.75 -12.20
N PRO A 157 5.22 7.06 -13.33
CA PRO A 157 4.53 7.65 -14.47
C PRO A 157 3.13 8.11 -14.08
N THR A 158 2.68 9.22 -14.64
CA THR A 158 1.37 9.80 -14.34
C THR A 158 0.77 10.39 -15.62
N PHE A 159 -0.54 10.59 -15.62
CA PHE A 159 -1.17 11.49 -16.58
C PHE A 159 -0.83 12.96 -16.24
N PRO A 160 -0.88 13.89 -17.21
CA PRO A 160 -0.79 15.32 -16.92
C PRO A 160 -1.85 15.75 -15.90
N PHE A 161 -1.52 16.76 -15.10
CA PHE A 161 -2.53 17.38 -14.23
C PHE A 161 -3.64 17.99 -15.07
N ASP A 162 -4.89 17.73 -14.69
CA ASP A 162 -6.07 18.28 -15.34
C ASP A 162 -7.13 18.63 -14.28
N PRO A 163 -7.47 19.92 -14.12
CA PRO A 163 -8.43 20.36 -13.11
C PRO A 163 -9.84 19.80 -13.31
N ALA A 164 -10.20 19.31 -14.51
CA ALA A 164 -11.49 18.66 -14.74
C ALA A 164 -11.63 17.34 -13.95
N TRP A 165 -10.51 16.74 -13.52
CA TRP A 165 -10.48 15.52 -12.72
C TRP A 165 -10.54 15.75 -11.21
N VAL A 166 -10.69 16.99 -10.77
CA VAL A 166 -11.13 17.34 -9.42
C VAL A 166 -12.65 17.42 -9.42
N VAL A 167 -13.32 16.33 -9.06
CA VAL A 167 -14.78 16.20 -9.19
C VAL A 167 -15.48 16.42 -7.86
N SER A 168 -16.57 17.19 -7.90
CA SER A 168 -17.52 17.25 -6.80
C SER A 168 -18.27 15.94 -6.67
N ALA A 169 -18.52 15.54 -5.43
CA ALA A 169 -19.20 14.30 -5.11
C ALA A 169 -20.15 14.49 -3.92
N VAL A 170 -21.07 13.55 -3.77
CA VAL A 170 -21.97 13.45 -2.61
C VAL A 170 -21.70 12.13 -1.91
N PHE A 171 -21.29 12.20 -0.65
CA PHE A 171 -21.12 11.05 0.23
C PHE A 171 -22.42 10.76 0.98
N GLU A 172 -22.83 9.49 0.96
CA GLU A 172 -23.97 8.96 1.70
C GLU A 172 -23.47 7.84 2.62
N PRO A 173 -23.47 8.03 3.95
CA PRO A 173 -23.06 7.01 4.89
C PRO A 173 -24.08 5.87 4.91
N LEU A 174 -23.58 4.65 5.10
CA LEU A 174 -24.44 3.51 5.40
C LEU A 174 -24.99 3.66 6.83
N PRO A 175 -26.28 3.32 7.07
CA PRO A 175 -26.83 3.30 8.43
C PRO A 175 -26.03 2.39 9.38
N VAL A 176 -25.48 1.29 8.85
CA VAL A 176 -24.58 0.39 9.56
C VAL A 176 -23.45 0.00 8.60
N PRO A 177 -22.20 0.43 8.85
CA PRO A 177 -21.05 -0.05 8.10
C PRO A 177 -20.91 -1.56 8.19
N TYR A 178 -20.49 -2.21 7.11
CA TYR A 178 -20.29 -3.65 7.05
C TYR A 178 -18.92 -4.00 6.49
N THR A 179 -18.50 -5.25 6.74
CA THR A 179 -17.24 -5.77 6.21
C THR A 179 -17.52 -6.71 5.05
N GLU A 180 -16.94 -6.41 3.89
CA GLU A 180 -16.91 -7.30 2.73
C GLU A 180 -15.55 -8.02 2.68
N HIS A 181 -15.53 -9.27 2.24
CA HIS A 181 -14.28 -9.98 2.00
C HIS A 181 -13.94 -9.90 0.52
N VAL A 182 -12.93 -9.11 0.18
CA VAL A 182 -12.51 -8.89 -1.19
C VAL A 182 -11.33 -9.77 -1.56
N GLU A 183 -11.27 -10.17 -2.83
CA GLU A 183 -10.08 -10.76 -3.41
C GLU A 183 -8.90 -9.78 -3.34
N THR A 184 -7.68 -10.28 -3.53
CA THR A 184 -6.49 -9.44 -3.55
C THR A 184 -5.67 -9.67 -4.82
N ALA A 185 -4.61 -8.87 -4.99
CA ALA A 185 -3.59 -9.12 -5.99
C ALA A 185 -2.93 -10.51 -5.87
N ARG A 186 -3.09 -11.18 -4.73
CA ARG A 186 -2.71 -12.58 -4.52
C ARG A 186 -3.94 -13.48 -4.55
N ALA A 187 -3.94 -14.45 -5.46
CA ALA A 187 -5.06 -15.36 -5.67
C ALA A 187 -5.38 -16.26 -4.46
N ASP A 188 -4.43 -16.47 -3.55
CA ASP A 188 -4.59 -17.30 -2.36
C ASP A 188 -5.08 -16.53 -1.11
N THR A 189 -5.40 -15.24 -1.27
CA THR A 189 -5.69 -14.34 -0.15
C THR A 189 -6.94 -13.50 -0.41
N VAL A 190 -7.86 -13.52 0.56
CA VAL A 190 -8.95 -12.56 0.69
C VAL A 190 -8.72 -11.73 1.96
N VAL A 191 -9.14 -10.48 1.95
CA VAL A 191 -8.98 -9.56 3.09
C VAL A 191 -10.31 -8.90 3.45
N PRO A 192 -10.55 -8.62 4.73
CA PRO A 192 -11.71 -7.85 5.14
C PRO A 192 -11.53 -6.37 4.76
N THR A 193 -12.53 -5.81 4.09
CA THR A 193 -12.64 -4.39 3.73
C THR A 193 -13.90 -3.82 4.35
N ARG A 194 -13.74 -2.75 5.12
CA ARG A 194 -14.86 -2.11 5.83
C ARG A 194 -15.48 -1.01 4.98
N ILE A 195 -16.72 -1.24 4.55
CA ILE A 195 -17.50 -0.32 3.72
C ILE A 195 -18.37 0.55 4.61
N VAL A 196 -18.26 1.86 4.42
CA VAL A 196 -18.89 2.87 5.29
C VAL A 196 -19.96 3.70 4.61
N GLY A 197 -20.02 3.67 3.28
CA GLY A 197 -20.94 4.52 2.52
C GLY A 197 -20.79 4.35 1.03
N THR A 198 -21.51 5.18 0.30
CA THR A 198 -21.36 5.35 -1.14
C THR A 198 -21.05 6.80 -1.47
N VAL A 199 -20.38 6.98 -2.60
CA VAL A 199 -20.11 8.28 -3.19
C VAL A 199 -20.74 8.35 -4.57
N ARG A 200 -21.47 9.44 -4.83
CA ARG A 200 -22.06 9.75 -6.13
C ARG A 200 -21.32 10.92 -6.78
N PHE A 201 -20.87 10.76 -8.01
CA PHE A 201 -20.08 11.78 -8.71
C PHE A 201 -20.21 11.66 -10.22
N HIS A 202 -19.91 12.75 -10.92
CA HIS A 202 -19.88 12.79 -12.37
C HIS A 202 -18.43 12.70 -12.87
N VAL A 203 -18.21 11.84 -13.86
CA VAL A 203 -16.91 11.69 -14.51
C VAL A 203 -16.88 12.56 -15.77
N PRO A 204 -15.79 13.31 -16.03
CA PRO A 204 -15.65 14.09 -17.26
C PRO A 204 -15.91 13.23 -18.51
N GLY A 205 -16.86 13.67 -19.34
CA GLY A 205 -17.23 12.98 -20.58
C GLY A 205 -18.21 11.80 -20.42
N LEU A 206 -18.63 11.47 -19.19
CA LEU A 206 -19.69 10.50 -18.93
C LEU A 206 -20.99 11.23 -18.59
N ALA A 207 -22.06 10.95 -19.33
CA ALA A 207 -23.37 11.60 -19.13
C ALA A 207 -24.10 11.10 -17.86
N SER A 208 -23.81 9.87 -17.44
CA SER A 208 -24.42 9.25 -16.26
C SER A 208 -23.55 9.49 -15.03
N GLU A 209 -24.22 9.67 -13.89
CA GLU A 209 -23.59 9.66 -12.58
C GLU A 209 -23.02 8.26 -12.27
N VAL A 210 -21.90 8.23 -11.56
CA VAL A 210 -21.30 7.00 -11.01
C VAL A 210 -21.62 6.94 -9.52
N VAL A 211 -22.04 5.76 -9.07
CA VAL A 211 -22.19 5.42 -7.65
C VAL A 211 -21.14 4.37 -7.32
N ALA A 212 -20.33 4.62 -6.30
CA ALA A 212 -19.31 3.67 -5.86
C ALA A 212 -19.31 3.56 -4.33
N ALA A 213 -19.01 2.37 -3.81
CA ALA A 213 -18.81 2.17 -2.38
C ALA A 213 -17.44 2.74 -1.95
N VAL A 214 -17.39 3.30 -0.74
CA VAL A 214 -16.15 3.79 -0.13
C VAL A 214 -15.80 2.98 1.10
N GLU A 215 -14.51 2.75 1.28
CA GLU A 215 -13.95 1.99 2.38
C GLU A 215 -13.26 2.92 3.39
N GLU A 216 -13.21 2.50 4.65
CA GLU A 216 -12.40 3.20 5.66
C GLU A 216 -10.95 3.29 5.19
N SER A 217 -10.39 4.49 5.21
CA SER A 217 -8.98 4.69 4.89
C SER A 217 -8.12 4.05 5.97
N GLY A 218 -7.16 3.20 5.60
CA GLY A 218 -6.12 2.75 6.52
C GLY A 218 -5.27 3.92 7.03
N SER A 219 -4.95 3.90 8.32
CA SER A 219 -3.96 4.73 9.06
C SER A 219 -3.42 5.97 8.33
N GLY A 220 -4.00 7.14 8.59
CA GLY A 220 -3.38 8.44 8.29
C GLY A 220 -4.29 9.50 7.64
N ALA A 221 -5.48 9.12 7.19
CA ALA A 221 -6.52 10.09 6.80
C ALA A 221 -7.50 10.22 7.98
N GLY A 222 -7.85 11.45 8.37
CA GLY A 222 -8.84 11.68 9.44
C GLY A 222 -10.20 11.06 9.11
N GLU A 223 -11.12 11.04 10.09
CA GLU A 223 -12.43 10.39 10.01
C GLU A 223 -13.33 10.90 8.85
N SER A 224 -12.95 12.02 8.24
CA SER A 224 -13.59 12.67 7.07
C SER A 224 -12.92 12.33 5.73
N SER A 225 -12.17 11.25 5.66
CA SER A 225 -11.49 10.82 4.44
C SER A 225 -11.55 9.31 4.25
N PHE A 226 -12.11 8.89 3.12
CA PHE A 226 -12.32 7.49 2.76
C PHE A 226 -11.50 7.11 1.52
N SER A 227 -11.32 5.82 1.30
CA SER A 227 -10.71 5.30 0.09
C SER A 227 -11.80 4.85 -0.88
N LEU A 228 -11.65 5.24 -2.14
CA LEU A 228 -12.38 4.65 -3.25
C LEU A 228 -11.40 3.80 -4.04
N THR A 229 -11.54 2.49 -3.92
CA THR A 229 -10.79 1.52 -4.72
C THR A 229 -11.62 1.13 -5.94
N PHE A 230 -11.08 1.31 -7.14
CA PHE A 230 -11.86 1.28 -8.38
C PHE A 230 -11.12 0.66 -9.57
N ARG A 231 -11.90 0.16 -10.52
CA ARG A 231 -11.48 -0.11 -11.90
C ARG A 231 -12.05 0.96 -12.83
N ASP A 232 -11.40 1.15 -13.95
CA ASP A 232 -11.86 2.01 -15.02
C ASP A 232 -11.39 1.48 -16.39
N ALA A 233 -11.74 2.13 -17.49
CA ALA A 233 -11.39 1.63 -18.83
C ALA A 233 -9.88 1.62 -19.13
N THR A 234 -9.05 2.29 -18.29
CA THR A 234 -7.58 2.25 -18.38
C THR A 234 -6.97 1.05 -17.64
N SER A 235 -7.72 0.40 -16.75
CA SER A 235 -7.22 -0.65 -15.87
C SER A 235 -6.66 -1.85 -16.62
N GLY A 236 -5.45 -2.29 -16.25
CA GLY A 236 -4.74 -3.40 -16.91
C GLY A 236 -4.17 -3.07 -18.30
N THR A 237 -4.35 -1.84 -18.79
CA THR A 237 -3.80 -1.38 -20.06
C THR A 237 -2.78 -0.27 -19.85
N THR A 238 -3.22 0.96 -19.53
CA THR A 238 -2.35 2.12 -19.28
C THR A 238 -2.16 2.40 -17.79
N THR A 239 -2.99 1.80 -16.93
CA THR A 239 -2.89 1.80 -15.46
C THR A 239 -2.83 0.36 -14.95
N PRO A 240 -2.44 0.11 -13.69
CA PRO A 240 -2.51 -1.22 -13.09
C PRO A 240 -3.93 -1.81 -13.08
N ALA A 241 -4.08 -3.04 -12.61
CA ALA A 241 -5.36 -3.74 -12.64
C ALA A 241 -6.48 -2.97 -11.89
N TRP A 242 -6.13 -2.19 -10.86
CA TRP A 242 -7.00 -1.25 -10.17
C TRP A 242 -6.14 -0.22 -9.43
N ARG A 243 -6.77 0.88 -9.03
CA ARG A 243 -6.16 1.99 -8.29
C ARG A 243 -7.07 2.39 -7.13
N PHE A 244 -6.59 3.30 -6.29
CA PHE A 244 -7.41 3.92 -5.25
C PHE A 244 -7.24 5.43 -5.26
N VAL A 245 -8.25 6.13 -4.76
CA VAL A 245 -8.24 7.58 -4.61
C VAL A 245 -8.91 7.97 -3.30
N THR A 246 -8.39 9.00 -2.65
CA THR A 246 -9.02 9.53 -1.43
C THR A 246 -10.27 10.33 -1.79
N VAL A 247 -11.37 10.00 -1.11
CA VAL A 247 -12.61 10.78 -1.07
C VAL A 247 -12.57 11.63 0.19
N ARG A 248 -12.53 12.96 0.05
CA ARG A 248 -12.55 13.88 1.19
C ARG A 248 -13.95 14.41 1.39
N VAL A 249 -14.49 14.28 2.60
CA VAL A 249 -15.83 14.75 2.96
C VAL A 249 -15.70 16.07 3.72
N PHE A 250 -16.57 17.04 3.40
CA PHE A 250 -16.59 18.37 4.02
C PHE A 250 -17.51 18.41 5.25
N ALA A 251 -17.42 17.38 6.08
CA ALA A 251 -18.13 17.23 7.33
C ALA A 251 -17.35 16.25 8.21
N GLU A 252 -17.52 16.37 9.52
CA GLU A 252 -16.97 15.42 10.50
C GLU A 252 -18.12 14.57 11.06
N PRO A 253 -17.88 13.29 11.36
CA PRO A 253 -18.84 12.49 12.10
C PRO A 253 -18.99 12.98 13.56
N SER A 254 -20.09 12.61 14.22
CA SER A 254 -20.20 12.76 15.68
C SER A 254 -19.54 11.57 16.39
N GLU A 255 -19.52 11.58 17.73
CA GLU A 255 -19.08 10.42 18.53
C GLU A 255 -19.89 9.15 18.23
N ASP A 256 -21.13 9.29 17.79
CA ASP A 256 -22.02 8.19 17.39
C ASP A 256 -21.84 7.78 15.91
N GLY A 257 -20.90 8.41 15.21
CA GLY A 257 -20.61 8.20 13.79
C GLY A 257 -21.34 9.17 12.86
N TRP A 258 -21.53 8.74 11.61
CA TRP A 258 -22.20 9.55 10.60
C TRP A 258 -23.71 9.49 10.75
N ALA A 259 -24.36 10.66 10.85
CA ALA A 259 -25.81 10.73 10.78
C ALA A 259 -26.31 10.39 9.35
N PRO A 260 -27.52 9.83 9.19
CA PRO A 260 -28.11 9.65 7.87
C PRO A 260 -28.24 10.98 7.13
N GLY A 261 -27.81 11.04 5.87
CA GLY A 261 -27.90 12.24 5.06
C GLY A 261 -26.96 12.23 3.87
N GLU A 262 -26.86 13.38 3.21
CA GLU A 262 -25.96 13.63 2.09
C GLU A 262 -24.93 14.67 2.51
N TYR A 263 -23.66 14.39 2.22
CA TYR A 263 -22.54 15.24 2.59
C TYR A 263 -21.73 15.60 1.36
N ASN A 264 -21.36 16.87 1.23
CA ASN A 264 -20.49 17.31 0.16
C ASN A 264 -19.12 16.64 0.29
N ALA A 265 -18.60 16.15 -0.81
CA ALA A 265 -17.29 15.53 -0.89
C ALA A 265 -16.55 15.97 -2.17
N VAL A 266 -15.26 15.71 -2.20
CA VAL A 266 -14.42 15.90 -3.39
C VAL A 266 -13.58 14.66 -3.63
N ILE A 267 -13.43 14.31 -4.91
CA ILE A 267 -12.52 13.26 -5.37
C ILE A 267 -11.56 13.91 -6.36
N ASP A 268 -10.26 13.86 -6.05
CA ASP A 268 -9.23 14.34 -6.97
C ASP A 268 -8.52 13.16 -7.63
N PHE A 269 -8.97 12.81 -8.84
CA PHE A 269 -8.38 11.72 -9.60
C PHE A 269 -6.96 12.01 -10.09
N ASN A 270 -6.49 13.28 -10.09
CA ASN A 270 -5.07 13.57 -10.31
C ASN A 270 -4.18 12.98 -9.22
N ARG A 271 -4.77 12.67 -8.05
CA ARG A 271 -4.14 12.03 -6.91
C ARG A 271 -4.56 10.57 -6.74
N ALA A 272 -5.12 9.94 -7.77
CA ALA A 272 -5.31 8.50 -7.80
C ALA A 272 -3.95 7.78 -7.80
N LEU A 273 -3.80 6.80 -6.92
CA LEU A 273 -2.56 6.10 -6.62
C LEU A 273 -2.63 4.63 -7.04
N ASP A 274 -1.48 4.12 -7.46
CA ASP A 274 -1.24 2.71 -7.66
C ASP A 274 -1.04 2.02 -6.32
N TYR A 275 -1.70 0.87 -6.17
CA TYR A 275 -1.45 -0.03 -5.06
C TYR A 275 -0.01 -0.57 -5.09
N PRO A 276 0.54 -1.01 -3.93
CA PRO A 276 1.87 -1.60 -3.86
C PRO A 276 2.15 -2.75 -4.84
N MET A 277 1.12 -3.48 -5.28
CA MET A 277 1.22 -4.52 -6.33
C MET A 277 1.84 -4.02 -7.64
N ALA A 278 1.77 -2.71 -7.92
CA ALA A 278 2.41 -2.11 -9.08
C ALA A 278 3.95 -2.09 -8.98
N PHE A 279 4.48 -2.12 -7.75
CA PHE A 279 5.92 -2.01 -7.48
C PHE A 279 6.54 -3.34 -7.05
N THR A 280 5.75 -4.26 -6.49
CA THR A 280 6.25 -5.54 -5.98
C THR A 280 5.20 -6.66 -6.09
N PRO A 281 5.59 -7.88 -6.49
CA PRO A 281 4.69 -9.04 -6.52
C PRO A 281 4.35 -9.57 -5.10
N PHE A 282 5.01 -9.04 -4.07
CA PHE A 282 4.92 -9.47 -2.68
C PHE A 282 3.90 -8.66 -1.87
N ALA A 283 3.07 -7.85 -2.53
CA ALA A 283 2.01 -7.08 -1.91
C ALA A 283 0.68 -7.85 -1.85
N VAL A 284 -0.09 -7.60 -0.79
CA VAL A 284 -1.46 -8.11 -0.61
C VAL A 284 -2.41 -6.93 -0.74
N CYS A 285 -2.71 -6.52 -1.97
CA CYS A 285 -3.53 -5.34 -2.24
C CYS A 285 -5.00 -5.73 -2.43
N PRO A 286 -5.95 -5.13 -1.71
CA PRO A 286 -7.37 -5.43 -1.84
C PRO A 286 -7.87 -5.06 -3.24
N ALA A 287 -8.69 -5.90 -3.84
CA ALA A 287 -9.41 -5.59 -5.07
C ALA A 287 -10.61 -4.68 -4.77
N PRO A 288 -11.09 -3.91 -5.76
CA PRO A 288 -12.33 -3.16 -5.65
C PRO A 288 -13.50 -4.07 -5.31
N VAL A 289 -14.37 -3.64 -4.40
CA VAL A 289 -15.67 -4.29 -4.16
C VAL A 289 -16.51 -4.35 -5.43
N ALA A 290 -17.45 -5.29 -5.46
CA ALA A 290 -18.33 -5.46 -6.60
C ALA A 290 -19.09 -4.16 -6.89
N GLY A 291 -19.06 -3.71 -8.16
CA GLY A 291 -19.72 -2.48 -8.60
C GLY A 291 -18.83 -1.23 -8.63
N ASN A 292 -17.65 -1.25 -8.02
CA ASN A 292 -16.68 -0.13 -8.10
C ASN A 292 -15.92 -0.13 -9.45
N THR A 293 -16.66 0.00 -10.54
CA THR A 293 -16.13 0.14 -11.90
C THR A 293 -16.67 1.40 -12.54
N ILE A 294 -15.78 2.32 -12.87
CA ILE A 294 -16.09 3.56 -13.59
C ILE A 294 -16.17 3.22 -15.09
N PRO A 295 -17.30 3.42 -15.77
CA PRO A 295 -17.49 3.03 -17.17
C PRO A 295 -16.91 4.08 -18.15
N ALA A 296 -15.75 4.63 -17.83
CA ALA A 296 -15.03 5.63 -18.62
C ALA A 296 -13.52 5.52 -18.34
N PRO A 297 -12.65 5.97 -19.26
CA PRO A 297 -11.21 6.01 -18.99
C PRO A 297 -10.89 7.15 -18.00
N VAL A 298 -10.32 6.81 -16.84
CA VAL A 298 -9.84 7.80 -15.88
C VAL A 298 -8.41 8.19 -16.22
N THR A 299 -8.25 9.21 -17.05
CA THR A 299 -6.96 9.69 -17.57
C THR A 299 -6.29 10.72 -16.64
N ALA A 300 -6.32 10.46 -15.34
CA ALA A 300 -5.68 11.25 -14.30
C ALA A 300 -5.01 10.32 -13.28
N GLY A 301 -3.99 10.80 -12.56
CA GLY A 301 -3.28 10.05 -11.52
C GLY A 301 -2.13 9.18 -12.02
N GLU A 302 -1.73 8.20 -11.20
CA GLU A 302 -0.64 7.25 -11.50
C GLU A 302 -1.01 6.32 -12.67
N LYS A 303 0.01 5.98 -13.46
CA LYS A 303 0.00 5.08 -14.62
C LYS A 303 0.85 3.87 -14.32
N ALA A 304 0.59 2.78 -15.05
CA ALA A 304 1.39 1.57 -14.95
C ALA A 304 2.88 1.87 -15.21
N LEU A 305 3.74 1.26 -14.39
CA LEU A 305 5.18 1.26 -14.64
C LEU A 305 5.47 0.63 -16.02
N PRO A 306 6.49 1.12 -16.75
CA PRO A 306 6.93 0.47 -17.97
C PRO A 306 7.32 -0.98 -17.66
N ARG A 307 6.89 -1.93 -18.50
CA ARG A 307 7.39 -3.31 -18.40
C ARG A 307 8.88 -3.28 -18.74
N VAL A 308 9.73 -3.69 -17.80
CA VAL A 308 11.17 -3.91 -18.00
C VAL A 308 11.39 -5.30 -18.57
#